data_AF-A0A813HA02-F1
#
_entry.id   AF-A0A813HA02-F1
#
_cell.length_a   1.000
_cell.length_b   1.000
_cell.length_c   1.000
_cell.angle_alpha   90.00
_cell.angle_beta   90.00
_cell.angle_gamma   90.00
#
_symmetry.space_group_name_H-M   'P 1'
#
loop_
_entity.id
_entity.type
_entity.pdbx_description
1 polymer ?
#
loop_
_entity_poly.entity_id
_entity_poly.type
_entity_poly.pdbx_seq_one_letter_code
_entity_poly.pdbx_strand_id
1 'polypeptide(L)'
;MKQPPPCVLIVLQAVLHLLAGRESSIKLKPSRSRQCVSWQSCVTMVKSRSFVASQLKVQQAVDDGKSPKENVKAAKALLDSIEDDSENDKVTMTARGSTSARRSRWMFAVIAYHTAVSEISARFSGIFCNRPFPQGLTQYTLTMKTVGP
;
A
#
# COMPACT_ATOMS: atom_id res chain seq x y z
N MET A 1 14.93 21.61 -2.51
CA MET A 1 15.12 20.27 -3.13
C MET A 1 14.56 20.33 -4.53
N LYS A 2 15.28 19.85 -5.54
CA LYS A 2 14.73 19.73 -6.90
C LYS A 2 13.56 18.74 -6.89
N GLN A 3 12.53 18.99 -7.69
CA GLN A 3 11.38 18.09 -7.82
C GLN A 3 11.86 16.77 -8.45
N PRO A 4 11.38 15.61 -7.95
CA PRO A 4 11.77 14.31 -8.52
C PRO A 4 11.10 14.10 -9.88
N PRO A 5 11.54 13.08 -10.65
CA PRO A 5 10.85 12.66 -11.86
C PRO A 5 9.35 12.44 -11.64
N PRO A 6 8.48 12.69 -12.64
CA PRO A 6 7.02 12.59 -12.50
C PRO A 6 6.54 11.26 -11.92
N CYS A 7 7.07 10.14 -12.39
CA CYS A 7 6.72 8.81 -11.90
C CYS A 7 7.02 8.63 -10.39
N VAL A 8 8.15 9.14 -9.91
CA VAL A 8 8.51 9.12 -8.48
C VAL A 8 7.57 10.01 -7.67
N LEU A 9 7.18 11.16 -8.22
CA LEU A 9 6.21 12.04 -7.57
C LEU A 9 4.85 11.34 -7.41
N ILE A 10 4.35 10.70 -8.47
CA ILE A 10 3.07 9.97 -8.45
C ILE A 10 3.09 8.86 -7.39
N VAL A 11 4.20 8.11 -7.28
CA VAL A 11 4.37 7.08 -6.24
C VAL A 11 4.32 7.68 -4.83
N LEU A 12 5.01 8.82 -4.60
CA LEU A 12 4.97 9.50 -3.30
C LEU A 12 3.58 10.05 -2.98
N GLN A 13 2.87 10.51 -3.99
CA GLN A 13 1.49 10.99 -3.89
C GLN A 13 0.51 9.85 -3.55
N ALA A 14 0.67 8.68 -4.17
CA ALA A 14 -0.11 7.48 -3.82
C ALA A 14 0.07 7.10 -2.34
N VAL A 15 1.29 7.24 -1.81
CA VAL A 15 1.54 6.95 -0.39
C VAL A 15 1.01 8.00 0.56
N LEU A 16 1.00 9.28 0.17
CA LEU A 16 0.26 10.29 0.93
C LEU A 16 -1.20 9.89 1.11
N HIS A 17 -1.86 9.38 0.05
CA HIS A 17 -3.23 8.88 0.14
C HIS A 17 -3.34 7.69 1.11
N LEU A 18 -2.45 6.72 1.05
CA LEU A 18 -2.48 5.56 1.97
C LEU A 18 -2.25 5.95 3.44
N LEU A 19 -1.42 6.96 3.70
CA LEU A 19 -1.12 7.47 5.03
C LEU A 19 -2.10 8.54 5.53
N ALA A 20 -3.05 8.95 4.69
CA ALA A 20 -4.02 9.96 4.99
C ALA A 20 -4.84 9.61 6.24
N GLY A 21 -4.80 10.48 7.25
CA GLY A 21 -5.50 10.30 8.52
C GLY A 21 -4.76 9.40 9.53
N ARG A 22 -3.60 8.84 9.18
CA ARG A 22 -2.75 8.04 10.09
C ARG A 22 -1.53 8.80 10.58
N GLU A 23 -0.95 9.59 9.69
CA GLU A 23 0.22 10.40 10.00
C GLU A 23 -0.22 11.84 10.30
N SER A 24 0.07 12.32 11.52
CA SER A 24 -0.33 13.67 11.97
C SER A 24 0.32 14.81 11.18
N SER A 25 1.48 14.54 10.56
CA SER A 25 2.17 15.50 9.70
C SER A 25 1.45 15.74 8.37
N ILE A 26 0.50 14.86 7.98
CA ILE A 26 -0.25 15.01 6.74
C ILE A 26 -1.60 15.68 7.03
N LYS A 27 -1.67 16.99 6.78
CA LYS A 27 -2.90 17.76 6.94
C LYS A 27 -3.95 17.32 5.92
N LEU A 28 -5.11 16.89 6.41
CA LEU A 28 -6.31 16.70 5.61
C LEU A 28 -6.97 18.06 5.35
N LYS A 29 -7.45 18.29 4.12
CA LYS A 29 -8.29 19.46 3.85
C LYS A 29 -9.65 19.26 4.51
N PRO A 30 -10.24 20.32 5.13
CA PRO A 30 -11.54 20.23 5.80
C PRO A 30 -12.69 19.79 4.88
N SER A 31 -12.59 20.03 3.57
CA SER A 31 -13.70 19.85 2.62
C SER A 31 -13.99 18.40 2.22
N ARG A 32 -13.41 17.38 2.89
CA ARG A 32 -13.39 15.95 2.46
C ARG A 32 -12.88 15.71 1.02
N SER A 33 -12.62 16.75 0.24
CA SER A 33 -12.32 16.68 -1.18
C SER A 33 -10.80 16.67 -1.37
N ARG A 34 -10.22 15.48 -1.23
CA ARG A 34 -8.84 15.13 -1.64
C ARG A 34 -7.75 15.88 -0.86
N GLN A 35 -6.73 15.15 -0.41
CA GLN A 35 -5.57 15.77 0.22
C GLN A 35 -4.91 16.80 -0.70
N CYS A 36 -4.14 17.74 -0.12
CA CYS A 36 -3.22 18.52 -0.92
C CYS A 36 -2.07 17.60 -1.36
N VAL A 37 -2.22 17.00 -2.53
CA VAL A 37 -1.27 16.08 -3.16
C VAL A 37 -0.12 16.86 -3.81
N SER A 38 0.55 17.72 -3.02
CA SER A 38 1.63 18.58 -3.49
C SER A 38 3.00 17.94 -3.26
N TRP A 39 3.99 18.31 -4.06
CA TRP A 39 5.39 17.91 -3.82
C TRP A 39 5.86 18.29 -2.41
N GLN A 40 5.44 19.45 -1.90
CA GLN A 40 5.79 19.90 -0.55
C GLN A 40 5.21 18.99 0.55
N SER A 41 4.02 18.44 0.32
CA SER A 41 3.41 17.42 1.19
C SER A 41 4.25 16.15 1.18
N CYS A 42 4.71 15.69 0.01
CA CYS A 42 5.58 14.52 -0.10
C CYS A 42 6.90 14.72 0.64
N VAL A 43 7.51 15.91 0.52
CA VAL A 43 8.74 16.25 1.23
C VAL A 43 8.51 16.23 2.74
N THR A 44 7.42 16.83 3.22
CA THR A 44 7.06 16.83 4.64
C THR A 44 6.88 15.41 5.17
N MET A 45 6.16 14.57 4.43
CA MET A 45 5.96 13.16 4.76
C MET A 45 7.29 12.41 4.84
N VAL A 46 8.15 12.50 3.81
CA VAL A 46 9.43 11.77 3.75
C VAL A 46 10.42 12.24 4.83
N LYS A 47 10.36 13.51 5.23
CA LYS A 47 11.20 14.06 6.33
C LYS A 47 10.68 13.71 7.72
N SER A 48 9.44 13.24 7.86
CA SER A 48 8.88 12.88 9.16
C SER A 48 9.63 11.69 9.76
N ARG A 49 9.99 11.80 11.05
CA ARG A 49 10.67 10.69 11.77
C ARG A 49 9.76 9.47 11.92
N SER A 50 8.44 9.69 12.00
CA SER A 50 7.44 8.62 12.09
C SER A 50 7.15 7.96 10.75
N PHE A 51 7.62 8.51 9.62
CA PHE A 51 7.30 8.01 8.29
C PHE A 51 7.55 6.50 8.14
N VAL A 52 8.73 6.03 8.56
CA VAL A 52 9.10 4.61 8.44
C VAL A 52 8.20 3.72 9.31
N ALA A 53 7.88 4.16 10.53
CA ALA A 53 6.99 3.42 11.41
C ALA A 53 5.54 3.40 10.88
N SER A 54 5.06 4.54 10.38
CA SER A 54 3.73 4.67 9.76
C SER A 54 3.63 3.83 8.49
N GLN A 55 4.70 3.74 7.71
CA GLN A 55 4.79 2.91 6.52
C GLN A 55 4.60 1.41 6.85
N LEU A 56 5.25 0.89 7.90
CA LEU A 56 5.05 -0.50 8.35
C LEU A 56 3.61 -0.74 8.84
N LYS A 57 3.03 0.24 9.54
CA LYS A 57 1.64 0.18 10.00
C LYS A 57 0.62 0.19 8.85
N VAL A 58 0.98 0.69 7.66
CA VAL A 58 0.07 0.64 6.50
C VAL A 58 -0.23 -0.80 6.14
N GLN A 59 0.78 -1.66 6.05
CA GLN A 59 0.58 -3.07 5.70
C GLN A 59 -0.31 -3.76 6.72
N GLN A 60 0.02 -3.65 8.01
CA GLN A 60 -0.79 -4.24 9.08
C GLN A 60 -2.24 -3.71 9.06
N ALA A 61 -2.44 -2.43 8.82
CA ALA A 61 -3.78 -1.86 8.78
C ALA A 61 -4.55 -2.19 7.49
N VAL A 62 -3.86 -2.62 6.43
CA VAL A 62 -4.49 -3.24 5.26
C VAL A 62 -4.93 -4.66 5.61
N ASP A 63 -4.07 -5.45 6.27
CA ASP A 63 -4.39 -6.81 6.72
C ASP A 63 -5.59 -6.81 7.68
N ASP A 64 -5.66 -5.83 8.58
CA ASP A 64 -6.77 -5.63 9.51
C ASP A 64 -8.06 -5.07 8.85
N GLY A 65 -8.04 -4.74 7.56
CA GLY A 65 -9.17 -4.08 6.88
C GLY A 65 -9.46 -2.65 7.36
N LYS A 66 -8.52 -2.01 8.07
CA LYS A 66 -8.62 -0.65 8.64
C LYS A 66 -8.20 0.46 7.68
N SER A 67 -7.87 0.14 6.43
CA SER A 67 -7.55 1.12 5.40
C SER A 67 -8.82 1.65 4.74
N PRO A 68 -9.08 2.98 4.76
CA PRO A 68 -10.23 3.55 4.08
C PRO A 68 -10.19 3.20 2.59
N LYS A 69 -11.26 2.58 2.07
CA LYS A 69 -11.35 2.14 0.66
C LYS A 69 -11.11 3.28 -0.32
N GLU A 70 -11.52 4.50 0.04
CA GLU A 70 -11.36 5.71 -0.75
C GLU A 70 -9.89 6.09 -0.95
N ASN A 71 -9.07 5.97 0.10
CA ASN A 71 -7.64 6.25 0.05
C ASN A 71 -6.91 5.27 -0.87
N VAL A 72 -7.28 4.00 -0.77
CA VAL A 72 -6.73 2.93 -1.60
C VAL A 72 -7.11 3.17 -3.06
N LYS A 73 -8.39 3.47 -3.33
CA LYS A 73 -8.88 3.76 -4.69
C LYS A 73 -8.14 4.96 -5.30
N ALA A 74 -7.90 6.01 -4.51
CA ALA A 74 -7.15 7.18 -4.96
C ALA A 74 -5.66 6.85 -5.23
N ALA A 75 -5.03 6.08 -4.34
CA ALA A 75 -3.65 5.62 -4.52
C ALA A 75 -3.51 4.75 -5.77
N LYS A 76 -4.46 3.84 -6.00
CA LYS A 76 -4.51 3.00 -7.19
C LYS A 76 -4.69 3.82 -8.46
N ALA A 77 -5.65 4.73 -8.51
CA ALA A 77 -5.87 5.58 -9.69
C ALA A 77 -4.63 6.41 -10.09
N LEU A 78 -3.81 6.81 -9.11
CA LEU A 78 -2.52 7.44 -9.38
C LEU A 78 -1.52 6.45 -9.99
N LEU A 79 -1.42 5.23 -9.45
CA LEU A 79 -0.51 4.23 -10.02
C LEU A 79 -0.93 3.77 -11.42
N ASP A 80 -2.22 3.57 -11.65
CA ASP A 80 -2.76 3.19 -12.96
C ASP A 80 -2.45 4.29 -14.01
N SER A 81 -2.23 5.55 -13.60
CA SER A 81 -1.79 6.62 -14.49
C SER A 81 -0.32 6.55 -14.93
N ILE A 82 0.48 5.69 -14.28
CA ILE A 82 1.88 5.42 -14.65
C ILE A 82 1.96 4.24 -15.64
N GLU A 83 0.88 3.47 -15.83
CA GLU A 83 0.89 2.13 -16.44
C GLU A 83 1.10 2.10 -17.97
N ASP A 84 1.55 3.20 -18.59
CA ASP A 84 2.10 3.13 -19.94
C ASP A 84 3.42 2.34 -19.91
N ASP A 85 3.51 1.25 -20.69
CA ASP A 85 4.56 0.22 -20.63
C ASP A 85 6.01 0.76 -20.59
N SER A 86 6.27 1.95 -21.13
CA SER A 86 7.62 2.55 -21.09
C SER A 86 7.99 3.16 -19.73
N GLU A 87 7.05 3.47 -18.85
CA GLU A 87 7.31 4.11 -17.56
C GLU A 87 7.69 3.15 -16.45
N ASN A 88 7.20 1.91 -16.47
CA ASN A 88 7.60 0.90 -15.48
C ASN A 88 9.09 0.53 -15.64
N ASP A 89 9.55 0.43 -16.89
CA ASP A 89 10.97 0.30 -17.21
C ASP A 89 11.77 1.55 -16.84
N LYS A 90 11.20 2.76 -17.01
CA LYS A 90 11.85 4.01 -16.55
C LYS A 90 11.94 4.09 -15.03
N VAL A 91 10.91 3.70 -14.29
CA VAL A 91 10.97 3.64 -12.81
C VAL A 91 12.06 2.66 -12.42
N THR A 92 12.08 1.47 -13.01
CA THR A 92 13.07 0.43 -12.74
C THR A 92 14.49 0.85 -13.13
N MET A 93 14.66 1.59 -14.24
CA MET A 93 15.92 2.20 -14.70
C MET A 93 16.41 3.33 -13.80
N THR A 94 15.55 4.29 -13.47
CA THR A 94 15.88 5.44 -12.60
C THR A 94 16.13 4.99 -11.15
N ALA A 95 15.60 3.82 -10.80
CA ALA A 95 15.74 3.14 -9.52
C ALA A 95 17.04 2.34 -9.37
N ARG A 96 17.81 2.08 -10.44
CA ARG A 96 19.07 1.33 -10.32
C ARG A 96 20.12 2.16 -9.54
N GLY A 97 20.13 2.03 -8.22
CA GLY A 97 21.18 2.54 -7.33
C GLY A 97 20.75 3.52 -6.24
N SER A 98 19.50 4.01 -6.24
CA SER A 98 19.04 4.98 -5.24
C SER A 98 18.28 4.32 -4.07
N THR A 99 18.38 4.87 -2.86
CA THR A 99 17.55 4.40 -1.73
C THR A 99 16.05 4.67 -1.94
N SER A 100 15.71 5.66 -2.78
CA SER A 100 14.34 5.94 -3.21
C SER A 100 13.74 4.80 -4.03
N ALA A 101 14.51 4.18 -4.91
CA ALA A 101 14.12 3.00 -5.68
C ALA A 101 13.51 1.88 -4.85
N ARG A 102 14.20 1.52 -3.77
CA ARG A 102 13.82 0.42 -2.90
C ARG A 102 12.51 0.72 -2.19
N ARG A 103 12.31 1.99 -1.79
CA ARG A 103 11.05 2.45 -1.21
C ARG A 103 9.93 2.43 -2.23
N SER A 104 10.15 2.94 -3.44
CA SER A 104 9.15 2.91 -4.53
C SER A 104 8.73 1.47 -4.86
N ARG A 105 9.68 0.53 -4.97
CA ARG A 105 9.38 -0.89 -5.20
C ARG A 105 8.50 -1.50 -4.11
N TRP A 106 8.81 -1.22 -2.84
CA TRP A 106 7.96 -1.67 -1.73
C TRP A 106 6.55 -1.09 -1.82
N MET A 107 6.41 0.17 -2.24
CA MET A 107 5.09 0.83 -2.37
C MET A 107 4.24 0.16 -3.46
N PHE A 108 4.82 -0.15 -4.62
CA PHE A 108 4.16 -0.94 -5.65
C PHE A 108 3.72 -2.30 -5.12
N ALA A 109 4.58 -2.99 -4.36
CA ALA A 109 4.24 -4.29 -3.78
C ALA A 109 3.06 -4.20 -2.80
N VAL A 110 2.99 -3.16 -1.95
CA VAL A 110 1.87 -2.98 -1.01
C VAL A 110 0.56 -2.66 -1.73
N ILE A 111 0.59 -1.85 -2.79
CA ILE A 111 -0.63 -1.52 -3.54
C ILE A 111 -1.11 -2.72 -4.38
N ALA A 112 -0.18 -3.46 -4.98
CA ALA A 112 -0.48 -4.72 -5.67
C ALA A 112 -1.10 -5.75 -4.70
N TYR A 113 -0.50 -5.91 -3.52
CA TYR A 113 -1.02 -6.76 -2.45
C TYR A 113 -2.45 -6.34 -2.05
N HIS A 114 -2.68 -5.05 -1.83
CA HIS A 114 -4.02 -4.57 -1.51
C HIS A 114 -5.03 -4.87 -2.62
N THR A 115 -4.64 -4.69 -3.88
CA THR A 115 -5.52 -4.96 -5.02
C THR A 115 -5.89 -6.43 -5.06
N ALA A 116 -4.91 -7.33 -4.89
CA ALA A 116 -5.13 -8.77 -4.82
C ALA A 116 -6.03 -9.16 -3.64
N VAL A 117 -5.75 -8.65 -2.42
CA VAL A 117 -6.57 -8.92 -1.23
C VAL A 117 -8.00 -8.41 -1.41
N SER A 118 -8.18 -7.23 -2.00
CA SER A 118 -9.50 -6.68 -2.29
C SER A 118 -10.28 -7.52 -3.31
N GLU A 119 -9.59 -8.04 -4.33
CA GLU A 119 -10.20 -8.89 -5.35
C GLU A 119 -10.58 -10.26 -4.77
N ILE A 120 -9.68 -10.88 -4.00
CA ILE A 120 -9.93 -12.11 -3.26
C ILE A 120 -11.10 -11.88 -2.30
N SER A 121 -11.05 -10.84 -1.47
CA SER A 121 -12.14 -10.51 -0.55
C SER A 121 -13.47 -10.32 -1.27
N ALA A 122 -13.50 -9.61 -2.41
CA ALA A 122 -14.71 -9.47 -3.21
C ALA A 122 -15.24 -10.83 -3.71
N ARG A 123 -14.37 -11.69 -4.24
CA ARG A 123 -14.72 -13.05 -4.69
C ARG A 123 -15.23 -13.95 -3.57
N PHE A 124 -14.67 -13.82 -2.37
CA PHE A 124 -14.98 -14.68 -1.21
C PHE A 124 -15.91 -14.02 -0.17
N SER A 125 -16.40 -12.81 -0.43
CA SER A 125 -17.28 -12.04 0.47
C SER A 125 -18.67 -12.68 0.71
N GLY A 126 -18.96 -13.82 0.06
CA GLY A 126 -20.08 -14.70 0.39
C GLY A 126 -19.74 -15.91 1.27
N ILE A 127 -18.46 -16.20 1.53
CA ILE A 127 -18.04 -17.48 2.14
C ILE A 127 -17.16 -17.30 3.39
N PHE A 128 -16.43 -16.18 3.55
CA PHE A 128 -15.43 -16.08 4.63
C PHE A 128 -15.46 -14.80 5.47
N CYS A 129 -15.47 -15.02 6.79
CA CYS A 129 -14.82 -14.25 7.85
C CYS A 129 -15.57 -13.07 8.51
N ASN A 130 -16.62 -13.41 9.26
CA ASN A 130 -16.89 -12.75 10.55
C ASN A 130 -16.83 -13.75 11.72
N ARG A 131 -16.22 -14.93 11.51
CA ARG A 131 -15.90 -15.83 12.63
C ARG A 131 -14.53 -15.44 13.16
N PRO A 132 -14.40 -15.07 14.44
CA PRO A 132 -13.09 -14.95 15.05
C PRO A 132 -12.35 -16.27 14.85
N PHE A 133 -11.08 -16.18 14.48
CA PHE A 133 -10.19 -17.34 14.48
C PHE A 133 -10.28 -17.96 15.88
N PRO A 134 -10.79 -19.19 16.05
CA PRO A 134 -10.83 -19.80 17.36
C PRO A 134 -9.39 -19.92 17.85
N GLN A 135 -9.07 -19.27 18.97
CA GLN A 135 -7.74 -19.24 19.58
C GLN A 135 -7.31 -20.61 20.18
N GLY A 136 -7.84 -21.72 19.66
CA GLY A 136 -7.66 -23.07 20.21
C GLY A 136 -7.24 -24.15 19.21
N LEU A 137 -6.88 -23.82 17.97
CA LEU A 137 -6.49 -24.82 16.95
C LEU A 137 -5.00 -24.72 16.60
N THR A 138 -4.14 -24.99 17.57
CA THR A 138 -2.68 -25.15 17.36
C THR A 138 -2.25 -26.57 17.02
N GLN A 139 -3.15 -27.53 16.78
CA GLN A 139 -2.75 -28.89 16.42
C GLN A 139 -3.65 -29.49 15.34
N TYR A 140 -3.39 -29.14 14.08
CA TYR A 140 -3.69 -30.05 12.99
C TYR A 140 -2.43 -30.86 12.69
N THR A 141 -2.28 -31.98 13.41
CA THR A 141 -1.32 -33.02 13.04
C THR A 141 -1.81 -33.64 11.74
N LEU A 142 -1.12 -33.32 10.65
CA LEU A 142 -1.33 -33.92 9.33
C LEU A 142 -0.92 -35.40 9.40
N THR A 143 -1.86 -36.28 9.75
CA THR A 143 -1.65 -37.71 9.63
C THR A 143 -1.77 -38.09 8.16
N MET A 144 -0.63 -38.10 7.47
CA MET A 144 -0.55 -38.70 6.15
C MET A 144 -0.78 -40.21 6.30
N LYS A 145 -1.96 -40.68 5.92
CA LYS A 145 -2.19 -42.11 5.69
C LYS A 145 -1.41 -42.50 4.45
N THR A 146 -0.31 -43.20 4.66
CA THR A 146 0.36 -43.97 3.61
C THR A 146 -0.61 -45.03 3.11
N VAL A 147 -1.13 -44.84 1.90
CA VAL A 147 -1.85 -45.86 1.15
C VAL A 147 -0.78 -46.83 0.64
N GLY A 148 -0.72 -48.02 1.23
CA GLY A 148 0.14 -49.11 0.76
C GLY A 148 -0.47 -49.80 -0.47
N PRO A 149 0.37 -50.42 -1.32
CA PRO A 149 -0.07 -51.26 -2.43
C PRO A 149 -0.70 -52.58 -1.98
#